data_AF-A0A6A6XKC4-F1
#
_entry.id   AF-A0A6A6XKC4-F1
#
_cell.length_a   1.000
_cell.length_b   1.000
_cell.length_c   1.000
_cell.angle_alpha   90.00
_cell.angle_beta   90.00
_cell.angle_gamma   90.00
#
_symmetry.space_group_name_H-M   'P 1'
#
loop_
_entity.id
_entity.type
_entity.pdbx_description
1 polymer ?
#
loop_
_entity_poly.entity_id
_entity_poly.type
_entity_poly.pdbx_seq_one_letter_code
_entity_poly.pdbx_strand_id
1 'polypeptide(L)'
;MTVFDELAETDGDNEFKVWLSKVIDAKQEIVAFVASRRQGKSAGEFDGYLKGSFNLSLVVRFSDGGPKAVIRFPKPGHTAAAFRDEKVRNEVQFLKFLSEKTTIPIPRVVSWGMIEDSPQHLGPFIIMDYVDGISLATILKQPTETEQDEVILATDVDDTKLDYVYEQLADYMLQLSRLDFSTIGAISKSPSSNRWIASERPLTYNMNELKTVVSNYPISGYPTAPFTSVKAFLHSLAEEHLVHLRTQRNLANDREDSKKRFIARHRFKELISRHCLDDNGPFKPYCDDLQPTNMLAHPDTLRITAVLDFEFTNTMPAQFAYDPPWWLLLLGPDMWLENHSMEDFMIRYVPRMEQFLRALERVEARTNSEGSERNSLLSVRMRDSWATRRFWFDYGIRKSFDIDAVYWAALHKDGDDVLNDKMREEMEKLVDLKMDQLKAYDAECKVRFSS
;
A
#
# COMPACT_ATOMS: atom_id res chain seq x y z
N MET A 1 -16.64 1.86 10.67
CA MET A 1 -16.14 0.63 10.06
C MET A 1 -16.82 0.36 8.75
N THR A 2 -16.09 0.63 7.67
CA THR A 2 -16.44 0.08 6.37
C THR A 2 -16.38 -1.45 6.45
N VAL A 3 -17.49 -2.10 6.12
CA VAL A 3 -17.62 -3.57 6.21
C VAL A 3 -16.97 -4.17 4.96
N PHE A 4 -16.19 -5.24 5.10
CA PHE A 4 -15.69 -6.01 3.96
C PHE A 4 -16.79 -6.89 3.36
N ASP A 5 -16.68 -7.25 2.09
CA ASP A 5 -17.59 -8.19 1.44
C ASP A 5 -17.20 -9.63 1.83
N GLU A 6 -17.79 -10.14 2.91
CA GLU A 6 -17.54 -11.49 3.46
C GLU A 6 -17.73 -12.61 2.43
N LEU A 7 -18.62 -12.42 1.44
CA LEU A 7 -18.80 -13.38 0.35
C LEU A 7 -17.55 -13.43 -0.53
N ALA A 8 -17.07 -12.26 -0.98
CA ALA A 8 -15.87 -12.15 -1.78
C ALA A 8 -14.62 -12.64 -1.03
N GLU A 9 -14.49 -12.30 0.25
CA GLU A 9 -13.39 -12.78 1.11
C GLU A 9 -13.41 -14.30 1.24
N THR A 10 -14.58 -14.89 1.50
CA THR A 10 -14.74 -16.35 1.59
C THR A 10 -14.39 -17.03 0.27
N ASP A 11 -14.82 -16.47 -0.86
CA ASP A 11 -14.47 -16.97 -2.19
C ASP A 11 -12.95 -16.90 -2.43
N GLY A 12 -12.32 -15.79 -2.07
CA GLY A 12 -10.87 -15.62 -2.16
C GLY A 12 -10.11 -16.60 -1.28
N ASP A 13 -10.53 -16.78 -0.04
CA ASP A 13 -9.95 -17.75 0.90
C ASP A 13 -10.07 -19.19 0.40
N ASN A 14 -11.18 -19.54 -0.25
CA ASN A 14 -11.37 -20.87 -0.84
C ASN A 14 -10.46 -21.08 -2.05
N GLU A 15 -10.31 -20.08 -2.93
CA GLU A 15 -9.34 -20.11 -4.04
C GLU A 15 -7.91 -20.30 -3.49
N PHE A 16 -7.55 -19.54 -2.45
CA PHE A 16 -6.25 -19.66 -1.78
C PHE A 16 -6.03 -21.05 -1.19
N LYS A 17 -7.00 -21.63 -0.47
CA LYS A 17 -6.88 -22.98 0.14
C LYS A 17 -6.64 -24.05 -0.92
N VAL A 18 -7.39 -24.01 -2.03
CA VAL A 18 -7.21 -24.96 -3.15
C VAL A 18 -5.81 -24.83 -3.75
N TRP A 19 -5.34 -23.59 -3.96
CA TRP A 19 -4.00 -23.35 -4.46
C TRP A 19 -2.89 -23.76 -3.48
N LEU A 20 -3.07 -23.49 -2.18
CA LEU A 20 -2.13 -23.84 -1.12
C LEU A 20 -1.88 -25.34 -1.07
N SER A 21 -2.91 -26.17 -1.28
CA SER A 21 -2.74 -27.63 -1.39
C SER A 21 -1.75 -27.99 -2.50
N LYS A 22 -1.88 -27.36 -3.68
CA LYS A 22 -0.95 -27.59 -4.81
C LYS A 22 0.47 -27.17 -4.48
N VAL A 23 0.66 -26.06 -3.77
CA VAL A 23 1.98 -25.60 -3.34
C VAL A 23 2.62 -26.58 -2.36
N ILE A 24 1.83 -27.11 -1.41
CA ILE A 24 2.30 -28.10 -0.44
C ILE A 24 2.72 -29.40 -1.16
N ASP A 25 1.91 -29.86 -2.11
CA ASP A 25 2.20 -31.06 -2.91
C ASP A 25 3.45 -30.87 -3.78
N ALA A 26 3.62 -29.68 -4.37
CA ALA A 26 4.77 -29.33 -5.21
C ALA A 26 6.00 -28.86 -4.42
N LYS A 27 5.99 -28.88 -3.08
CA LYS A 27 7.05 -28.28 -2.24
C LYS A 27 8.46 -28.70 -2.62
N GLN A 28 8.69 -29.99 -2.86
CA GLN A 28 10.03 -30.49 -3.22
C GLN A 28 10.47 -30.03 -4.62
N GLU A 29 9.53 -29.94 -5.56
CA GLU A 29 9.79 -29.41 -6.89
C GLU A 29 10.13 -27.92 -6.84
N ILE A 30 9.42 -27.15 -6.01
CA ILE A 30 9.70 -25.72 -5.79
C ILE A 30 11.10 -25.53 -5.20
N VAL A 31 11.49 -26.33 -4.19
CA VAL A 31 12.83 -26.29 -3.61
C VAL A 31 13.91 -26.61 -4.65
N ALA A 32 13.72 -27.67 -5.45
CA ALA A 32 14.63 -28.03 -6.53
C ALA A 32 14.72 -26.94 -7.61
N PHE A 33 13.58 -26.31 -7.93
CA PHE A 33 13.51 -25.19 -8.85
C PHE A 33 14.34 -24.00 -8.35
N VAL A 34 14.19 -23.59 -7.08
CA VAL A 34 14.99 -22.52 -6.47
C VAL A 34 16.49 -22.85 -6.50
N ALA A 35 16.86 -24.07 -6.12
CA ALA A 35 18.25 -24.53 -6.17
C ALA A 35 18.84 -24.47 -7.58
N SER A 36 18.05 -24.81 -8.61
CA SER A 36 18.50 -24.76 -10.01
C SER A 36 18.81 -23.34 -10.52
N ARG A 37 18.21 -22.31 -9.90
CA ARG A 37 18.37 -20.89 -10.25
C ARG A 37 19.55 -20.22 -9.54
N ARG A 38 20.19 -20.91 -8.59
CA ARG A 38 21.38 -20.41 -7.88
C ARG A 38 22.67 -20.81 -8.62
N GLN A 39 23.69 -19.96 -8.54
CA GLN A 39 25.04 -20.31 -9.00
C GLN A 39 25.62 -21.45 -8.13
N GLY A 40 26.25 -22.44 -8.76
CA GLY A 40 26.80 -23.63 -8.08
C GLY A 40 25.84 -24.82 -7.96
N LYS A 41 24.51 -24.59 -8.07
CA LYS A 41 23.47 -25.63 -8.09
C LYS A 41 23.51 -26.64 -6.93
N SER A 42 23.92 -26.17 -5.75
CA SER A 42 23.90 -26.92 -4.50
C SER A 42 22.48 -27.38 -4.17
N ALA A 43 22.33 -28.55 -3.54
CA ALA A 43 21.02 -29.07 -3.16
C ALA A 43 20.34 -28.11 -2.16
N GLY A 44 19.06 -27.82 -2.43
CA GLY A 44 18.21 -27.02 -1.55
C GLY A 44 17.41 -27.90 -0.61
N GLU A 45 17.07 -27.35 0.54
CA GLU A 45 16.16 -27.95 1.53
C GLU A 45 15.14 -26.90 1.97
N PHE A 46 13.89 -27.34 2.17
CA PHE A 46 12.85 -26.48 2.71
C PHE A 46 13.19 -26.06 4.15
N ASP A 47 13.08 -24.77 4.44
CA ASP A 47 13.40 -24.19 5.75
C ASP A 47 12.16 -23.63 6.45
N GLY A 48 11.18 -23.10 5.71
CA GLY A 48 9.96 -22.57 6.30
C GLY A 48 9.03 -21.89 5.30
N TYR A 49 7.82 -21.56 5.77
CA TYR A 49 6.88 -20.71 5.05
C TYR A 49 6.87 -19.30 5.63
N LEU A 50 6.70 -18.31 4.77
CA LEU A 50 6.35 -16.94 5.16
C LEU A 50 5.03 -16.59 4.48
N LYS A 51 4.04 -16.11 5.23
CA LYS A 51 2.73 -15.74 4.70
C LYS A 51 2.46 -14.27 5.01
N GLY A 52 2.19 -13.48 3.97
CA GLY A 52 1.65 -12.13 4.08
C GLY A 52 0.20 -12.05 3.59
N SER A 53 -0.31 -10.83 3.48
CA SER A 53 -1.67 -10.55 3.00
C SER A 53 -1.85 -11.02 1.55
N PHE A 54 -0.90 -10.67 0.67
CA PHE A 54 -0.99 -10.99 -0.76
C PHE A 54 -0.06 -12.08 -1.25
N ASN A 55 0.90 -12.52 -0.45
CA ASN A 55 1.94 -13.43 -0.93
C ASN A 55 2.16 -14.60 0.02
N LEU A 56 2.51 -15.76 -0.57
CA LEU A 56 3.04 -16.91 0.14
C LEU A 56 4.48 -17.16 -0.34
N SER A 57 5.39 -17.38 0.60
CA SER A 57 6.79 -17.62 0.30
C SER A 57 7.31 -18.90 0.94
N LEU A 58 8.27 -19.53 0.26
CA LEU A 58 9.02 -20.66 0.77
C LEU A 58 10.47 -20.23 0.96
N VAL A 59 11.01 -20.47 2.15
CA VAL A 59 12.42 -20.27 2.47
C VAL A 59 13.15 -21.56 2.14
N VAL A 60 14.27 -21.43 1.43
CA VAL A 60 15.13 -22.54 1.00
C VAL A 60 16.52 -22.32 1.57
N ARG A 61 16.99 -23.27 2.37
CA ARG A 61 18.39 -23.37 2.82
C ARG A 61 19.16 -24.29 1.88
N PHE A 62 20.48 -24.20 1.89
CA PHE A 62 21.32 -24.98 0.97
C PHE A 62 22.38 -25.80 1.70
N SER A 63 22.68 -26.98 1.19
CA SER A 63 23.62 -27.92 1.80
C SER A 63 25.07 -27.44 1.84
N ASP A 64 25.41 -26.45 1.02
CA ASP A 64 26.74 -25.81 0.99
C ASP A 64 26.93 -24.75 2.09
N GLY A 65 25.92 -24.55 2.95
CA GLY A 65 25.96 -23.53 4.00
C GLY A 65 25.88 -22.09 3.47
N GLY A 66 25.57 -21.91 2.18
CA GLY A 66 25.40 -20.59 1.58
C GLY A 66 24.13 -19.86 2.06
N PRO A 67 23.99 -18.57 1.72
CA PRO A 67 22.83 -17.77 2.10
C PRO A 67 21.51 -18.42 1.67
N LYS A 68 20.50 -18.36 2.54
CA LYS A 68 19.14 -18.81 2.24
C LYS A 68 18.52 -17.96 1.12
N ALA A 69 17.57 -18.55 0.41
CA ALA A 69 16.77 -17.85 -0.59
C ALA A 69 15.28 -17.95 -0.25
N VAL A 70 14.49 -17.01 -0.76
CA VAL A 70 13.03 -17.02 -0.68
C VAL A 70 12.48 -17.06 -2.09
N ILE A 71 11.55 -17.96 -2.37
CA ILE A 71 10.65 -17.85 -3.51
C ILE A 71 9.29 -17.39 -3.03
N ARG A 72 8.75 -16.34 -3.66
CA ARG A 72 7.47 -15.71 -3.30
C ARG A 72 6.50 -15.77 -4.48
N PHE A 73 5.27 -16.16 -4.20
CA PHE A 73 4.15 -16.21 -5.14
C PHE A 73 2.99 -15.33 -4.66
N PRO A 74 2.32 -14.59 -5.56
CA PRO A 74 1.04 -13.95 -5.24
C PRO A 74 -0.02 -15.01 -4.90
N LYS A 75 -0.76 -14.78 -3.82
CA LYS A 75 -1.83 -15.64 -3.32
C LYS A 75 -3.06 -15.52 -4.23
N PRO A 76 -3.56 -16.62 -4.78
CA PRO A 76 -4.86 -16.61 -5.42
C PRO A 76 -5.99 -16.19 -4.46
N GLY A 77 -7.07 -15.59 -4.98
CA GLY A 77 -8.12 -15.00 -4.15
C GLY A 77 -7.79 -13.65 -3.50
N HIS A 78 -6.56 -13.44 -3.06
CA HIS A 78 -6.11 -12.17 -2.44
C HIS A 78 -5.33 -11.26 -3.40
N THR A 79 -4.84 -11.81 -4.51
CA THR A 79 -4.35 -11.04 -5.64
C THR A 79 -5.17 -11.38 -6.87
N ALA A 80 -5.74 -10.35 -7.49
CA ALA A 80 -6.60 -10.52 -8.66
C ALA A 80 -5.84 -11.25 -9.78
N ALA A 81 -6.44 -12.31 -10.33
CA ALA A 81 -5.78 -13.17 -11.33
C ALA A 81 -5.24 -12.38 -12.53
N ALA A 82 -5.98 -11.37 -12.99
CA ALA A 82 -5.59 -10.52 -14.11
C ALA A 82 -4.34 -9.64 -13.84
N PHE A 83 -3.94 -9.47 -12.57
CA PHE A 83 -2.85 -8.56 -12.20
C PHE A 83 -1.59 -9.28 -11.69
N ARG A 84 -1.62 -10.59 -11.47
CA ARG A 84 -0.51 -11.31 -10.79
C ARG A 84 0.82 -11.16 -11.53
N ASP A 85 0.84 -11.37 -12.85
CA ASP A 85 2.07 -11.26 -13.67
C ASP A 85 2.57 -9.80 -13.72
N GLU A 86 1.65 -8.85 -13.93
CA GLU A 86 1.95 -7.42 -13.94
C GLU A 86 2.52 -6.95 -12.60
N LYS A 87 1.91 -7.36 -11.49
CA LYS A 87 2.35 -7.05 -10.13
C LYS A 87 3.78 -7.53 -9.88
N VAL A 88 4.08 -8.80 -10.17
CA VAL A 88 5.42 -9.38 -9.99
C VAL A 88 6.45 -8.67 -10.86
N ARG A 89 6.12 -8.44 -12.13
CA ARG A 89 6.99 -7.71 -13.06
C ARG A 89 7.31 -6.31 -12.57
N ASN A 90 6.30 -5.55 -12.16
CA ASN A 90 6.44 -4.16 -11.70
C ASN A 90 7.31 -4.10 -10.45
N GLU A 91 7.10 -5.01 -9.48
CA GLU A 91 7.92 -5.07 -8.28
C GLU A 91 9.40 -5.38 -8.59
N VAL A 92 9.67 -6.34 -9.48
CA VAL A 92 11.04 -6.66 -9.90
C VAL A 92 11.70 -5.47 -10.59
N GLN A 93 10.98 -4.75 -11.46
CA GLN A 93 11.50 -3.54 -12.10
C GLN A 93 11.82 -2.48 -11.04
N PHE A 94 10.95 -2.30 -10.06
CA PHE A 94 11.15 -1.32 -8.99
C PHE A 94 12.34 -1.66 -8.08
N LEU A 95 12.49 -2.92 -7.66
CA LEU A 95 13.65 -3.39 -6.88
C LEU A 95 14.98 -3.18 -7.64
N LYS A 96 14.99 -3.44 -8.95
CA LYS A 96 16.15 -3.15 -9.80
C LYS A 96 16.43 -1.66 -9.88
N PHE A 97 15.40 -0.83 -10.01
CA PHE A 97 15.53 0.62 -10.01
C PHE A 97 16.12 1.14 -8.68
N LEU A 98 15.60 0.68 -7.55
CA LEU A 98 16.10 1.06 -6.22
C LEU A 98 17.56 0.66 -6.01
N SER A 99 17.94 -0.56 -6.39
CA SER A 99 19.34 -1.00 -6.23
C SER A 99 20.32 -0.20 -7.10
N GLU A 100 19.87 0.39 -8.21
CA GLU A 100 20.69 1.27 -9.05
C GLU A 100 20.71 2.74 -8.60
N LYS A 101 19.69 3.20 -7.87
CA LYS A 101 19.43 4.64 -7.64
C LYS A 101 19.49 5.07 -6.18
N THR A 102 19.49 4.14 -5.25
CA THR A 102 19.40 4.44 -3.82
C THR A 102 20.37 3.58 -3.02
N THR A 103 20.57 3.92 -1.75
CA THR A 103 21.26 3.09 -0.77
C THR A 103 20.28 2.34 0.15
N ILE A 104 18.98 2.33 -0.19
CA ILE A 104 17.95 1.65 0.59
C ILE A 104 18.31 0.15 0.60
N PRO A 105 18.45 -0.48 1.79
CA PRO A 105 18.77 -1.89 1.86
C PRO A 105 17.55 -2.68 1.39
N ILE A 106 17.70 -3.44 0.31
CA ILE A 106 16.64 -4.28 -0.25
C ILE A 106 17.17 -5.69 -0.55
N PRO A 107 16.31 -6.72 -0.52
CA PRO A 107 16.70 -8.05 -0.95
C PRO A 107 17.12 -8.05 -2.41
N ARG A 108 18.21 -8.75 -2.73
CA ARG A 108 18.65 -8.90 -4.11
C ARG A 108 17.75 -9.90 -4.82
N VAL A 109 17.24 -9.51 -5.99
CA VAL A 109 16.50 -10.42 -6.87
C VAL A 109 17.48 -11.37 -7.56
N VAL A 110 17.31 -12.67 -7.32
CA VAL A 110 18.12 -13.76 -7.89
C VAL A 110 17.55 -14.21 -9.24
N SER A 111 16.24 -14.45 -9.29
CA SER A 111 15.50 -14.90 -10.46
C SER A 111 14.04 -14.53 -10.28
N TRP A 112 13.29 -14.43 -11.38
CA TRP A 112 11.85 -14.18 -11.36
C TRP A 112 11.26 -14.71 -12.67
N GLY A 113 9.95 -14.88 -12.74
CA GLY A 113 9.28 -15.39 -13.93
C GLY A 113 7.77 -15.21 -13.87
N MET A 114 7.13 -15.40 -15.01
CA MET A 114 5.67 -15.37 -15.11
C MET A 114 5.06 -16.73 -14.78
N ILE A 115 3.74 -16.85 -14.82
CA ILE A 115 3.04 -18.12 -14.58
C ILE A 115 3.57 -19.28 -15.43
N GLU A 116 3.93 -19.03 -16.69
CA GLU A 116 4.46 -20.03 -17.63
C GLU A 116 5.87 -20.52 -17.25
N ASP A 117 6.64 -19.72 -16.50
CA ASP A 117 7.97 -20.08 -16.05
C ASP A 117 7.96 -20.83 -14.71
N SER A 118 6.79 -20.91 -14.06
CA SER A 118 6.63 -21.42 -12.70
C SER A 118 6.56 -22.94 -12.66
N PRO A 119 7.14 -23.59 -11.62
CA PRO A 119 6.82 -24.99 -11.33
C PRO A 119 5.30 -25.15 -11.22
N GLN A 120 4.77 -26.19 -11.88
CA GLN A 120 3.35 -26.54 -11.89
C GLN A 120 2.39 -25.39 -12.29
N HIS A 121 2.86 -24.33 -12.96
CA HIS A 121 2.08 -23.12 -13.26
C HIS A 121 1.41 -22.52 -12.01
N LEU A 122 2.06 -22.60 -10.84
CA LEU A 122 1.52 -22.10 -9.57
C LEU A 122 1.26 -20.58 -9.60
N GLY A 123 2.02 -19.82 -10.39
CA GLY A 123 1.85 -18.38 -10.54
C GLY A 123 3.18 -17.71 -10.85
N PRO A 124 3.17 -16.42 -11.21
CA PRO A 124 4.41 -15.67 -11.32
C PRO A 124 5.14 -15.66 -9.98
N PHE A 125 6.46 -15.54 -10.03
CA PHE A 125 7.30 -15.67 -8.85
C PHE A 125 8.47 -14.70 -8.84
N ILE A 126 8.97 -14.41 -7.64
CA ILE A 126 10.26 -13.74 -7.41
C ILE A 126 11.07 -14.61 -6.46
N ILE A 127 12.32 -14.90 -6.84
CA ILE A 127 13.34 -15.51 -5.99
C ILE A 127 14.31 -14.42 -5.54
N MET A 128 14.46 -14.26 -4.24
CA MET A 128 15.32 -13.23 -3.63
C MET A 128 16.23 -13.84 -2.57
N ASP A 129 17.28 -13.10 -2.20
CA ASP A 129 18.06 -13.42 -0.99
C ASP A 129 17.13 -13.34 0.24
N TYR A 130 17.24 -14.32 1.14
CA TYR A 130 16.61 -14.25 2.46
C TYR A 130 17.41 -13.30 3.34
N VAL A 131 16.74 -12.38 4.03
CA VAL A 131 17.38 -11.45 4.95
C VAL A 131 16.91 -11.75 6.37
N ASP A 132 17.86 -12.04 7.26
CA ASP A 132 17.60 -12.19 8.69
C ASP A 132 17.30 -10.83 9.33
N GLY A 133 16.30 -10.80 10.21
CA GLY A 133 15.96 -9.63 11.01
C GLY A 133 14.61 -9.76 11.70
N ILE A 134 14.29 -8.77 12.54
CA ILE A 134 12.99 -8.65 13.19
C ILE A 134 12.25 -7.49 12.54
N SER A 135 10.94 -7.63 12.32
CA SER A 135 10.11 -6.53 11.83
C SER A 135 10.30 -5.29 12.72
N LEU A 136 10.54 -4.13 12.10
CA LEU A 136 10.74 -2.87 12.82
C LEU A 136 9.49 -2.50 13.63
N ALA A 137 8.29 -2.77 13.09
CA ALA A 137 7.05 -2.61 13.85
C ALA A 137 7.02 -3.48 15.12
N THR A 138 7.47 -4.73 15.06
CA THR A 138 7.54 -5.62 16.23
C THR A 138 8.48 -5.08 17.31
N ILE A 139 9.58 -4.42 16.93
CA ILE A 139 10.52 -3.83 17.88
C ILE A 139 9.93 -2.58 18.56
N LEU A 140 9.12 -1.81 17.81
CA LEU A 140 8.62 -0.50 18.24
C LEU A 140 7.21 -0.53 18.86
N LYS A 141 6.43 -1.60 18.64
CA LYS A 141 5.06 -1.68 19.13
C LYS A 141 5.01 -1.82 20.65
N GLN A 142 3.90 -1.38 21.24
CA GLN A 142 3.56 -1.73 22.60
C GLN A 142 3.33 -3.24 22.74
N PRO A 143 3.49 -3.80 23.96
CA PRO A 143 3.13 -5.20 24.23
C PRO A 143 1.70 -5.50 23.79
N THR A 144 1.51 -6.63 23.12
CA THR A 144 0.22 -7.17 22.70
C THR A 144 0.00 -8.51 23.40
N GLU A 145 -1.24 -8.80 23.80
CA GLU A 145 -1.63 -10.10 24.37
C GLU A 145 -1.84 -11.13 23.25
N THR A 146 -2.36 -10.68 22.10
CA THR A 146 -2.67 -11.53 20.95
C THR A 146 -2.04 -11.00 19.67
N GLU A 147 -2.03 -11.83 18.62
CA GLU A 147 -1.62 -11.40 17.27
C GLU A 147 -2.71 -10.58 16.57
N GLN A 148 -3.93 -10.57 17.11
CA GLN A 148 -5.07 -9.80 16.60
C GLN A 148 -5.11 -8.36 17.14
N ASP A 149 -4.31 -8.05 18.15
CA ASP A 149 -4.28 -6.72 18.75
C ASP A 149 -3.71 -5.68 17.77
N GLU A 150 -4.22 -4.45 17.88
CA GLU A 150 -3.73 -3.34 17.06
C GLU A 150 -2.23 -3.09 17.27
N VAL A 151 -1.49 -2.98 16.17
CA VAL A 151 -0.06 -2.67 16.19
C VAL A 151 0.11 -1.17 16.40
N ILE A 152 0.23 -0.76 17.66
CA ILE A 152 0.40 0.65 18.06
C ILE A 152 1.81 0.89 18.58
N LEU A 153 2.43 2.02 18.23
CA LEU A 153 3.71 2.47 18.78
C LEU A 153 3.68 2.51 20.32
N ALA A 154 4.70 1.97 20.97
CA ALA A 154 4.82 2.05 22.43
C ALA A 154 4.85 3.50 22.94
N THR A 155 4.17 3.74 24.06
CA THR A 155 4.07 5.08 24.67
C THR A 155 5.38 5.51 25.33
N ASP A 156 6.19 4.55 25.75
CA ASP A 156 7.47 4.71 26.46
C ASP A 156 8.69 4.36 25.58
N VAL A 157 8.55 4.37 24.25
CA VAL A 157 9.70 4.22 23.35
C VAL A 157 10.72 5.31 23.65
N ASP A 158 11.96 4.89 23.90
CA ASP A 158 13.10 5.78 24.09
C ASP A 158 13.29 6.69 22.87
N ASP A 159 13.21 8.01 23.09
CA ASP A 159 13.29 9.01 22.03
C ASP A 159 14.61 8.96 21.25
N THR A 160 15.72 8.57 21.89
CA THR A 160 17.03 8.45 21.22
C THR A 160 17.03 7.27 20.26
N LYS A 161 16.44 6.13 20.67
CA LYS A 161 16.26 4.96 19.81
C LYS A 161 15.36 5.30 18.62
N LEU A 162 14.26 6.02 18.87
CA LEU A 162 13.32 6.39 17.82
C LEU A 162 13.93 7.41 16.86
N ASP A 163 14.72 8.38 17.34
CA ASP A 163 15.48 9.31 16.52
C ASP A 163 16.44 8.58 15.56
N TYR A 164 17.13 7.55 16.04
CA TYR A 164 18.02 6.74 15.19
C TYR A 164 17.26 6.00 14.08
N VAL A 165 16.07 5.48 14.38
CA VAL A 165 15.20 4.85 13.38
C VAL A 165 14.68 5.90 12.39
N TYR A 166 14.15 7.02 12.88
CA TYR A 166 13.61 8.08 12.04
C TYR A 166 14.67 8.73 11.15
N GLU A 167 15.93 8.84 11.57
CA GLU A 167 17.00 9.32 10.69
C GLU A 167 17.25 8.40 9.50
N GLN A 168 17.21 7.07 9.68
CA GLN A 168 17.33 6.12 8.58
C GLN A 168 16.14 6.22 7.62
N LEU A 169 14.92 6.29 8.16
CA LEU A 169 13.69 6.38 7.36
C LEU A 169 13.58 7.70 6.61
N ALA A 170 13.97 8.80 7.25
CA ALA A 170 14.03 10.12 6.63
C ALA A 170 15.06 10.15 5.49
N ASP A 171 16.20 9.49 5.64
CA ASP A 171 17.19 9.33 4.56
C ASP A 171 16.61 8.57 3.36
N TYR A 172 15.96 7.43 3.60
CA TYR A 172 15.33 6.65 2.52
C TYR A 172 14.24 7.44 1.79
N MET A 173 13.35 8.12 2.54
CA MET A 173 12.30 8.96 1.94
C MET A 173 12.87 10.16 1.18
N LEU A 174 13.93 10.79 1.69
CA LEU A 174 14.60 11.89 1.00
C LEU A 174 15.22 11.42 -0.31
N GLN A 175 15.87 10.24 -0.33
CA GLN A 175 16.40 9.65 -1.57
C GLN A 175 15.29 9.42 -2.60
N LEU A 176 14.16 8.82 -2.22
CA LEU A 176 13.02 8.60 -3.12
C LEU A 176 12.43 9.92 -3.64
N SER A 177 12.30 10.93 -2.76
CA SER A 177 11.76 12.25 -3.11
C SER A 177 12.61 13.01 -4.14
N ARG A 178 13.88 12.64 -4.33
CA ARG A 178 14.79 13.25 -5.31
C ARG A 178 14.74 12.57 -6.69
N LEU A 179 13.99 11.48 -6.83
CA LEU A 179 13.86 10.75 -8.09
C LEU A 179 12.66 11.28 -8.87
N ASP A 180 12.91 11.81 -10.06
CA ASP A 180 11.91 12.45 -10.91
C ASP A 180 11.50 11.60 -12.11
N PHE A 181 10.20 11.62 -12.39
CA PHE A 181 9.58 11.03 -13.57
C PHE A 181 8.65 12.01 -14.27
N SER A 182 8.37 11.75 -15.54
CA SER A 182 7.54 12.59 -16.42
C SER A 182 6.06 12.19 -16.47
N THR A 183 5.71 11.07 -15.85
CA THR A 183 4.37 10.47 -15.88
C THR A 183 4.08 9.76 -14.55
N ILE A 184 2.80 9.53 -14.27
CA ILE A 184 2.28 8.65 -13.22
C ILE A 184 2.05 7.27 -13.86
N GLY A 185 2.63 6.23 -13.27
CA GLY A 185 2.56 4.88 -13.81
C GLY A 185 3.66 3.94 -13.30
N ALA A 186 3.59 2.69 -13.74
CA ALA A 186 4.58 1.68 -13.38
C ALA A 186 5.91 1.94 -14.10
N ILE A 187 7.01 1.76 -13.35
CA ILE A 187 8.38 1.98 -13.85
C ILE A 187 8.87 0.73 -14.57
N SER A 188 9.53 0.95 -15.71
CA SER A 188 10.27 -0.08 -16.44
C SER A 188 11.58 0.47 -16.99
N LYS A 189 12.54 -0.42 -17.24
CA LYS A 189 13.79 -0.05 -17.91
C LYS A 189 13.59 -0.09 -19.42
N SER A 190 13.73 1.06 -20.08
CA SER A 190 13.64 1.19 -21.54
C SER A 190 14.71 0.33 -22.24
N PRO A 191 14.33 -0.62 -23.11
CA PRO A 191 15.30 -1.46 -23.82
C PRO A 191 16.23 -0.68 -24.76
N SER A 192 15.74 0.43 -25.35
CA SER A 192 16.49 1.22 -26.32
C SER A 192 17.44 2.23 -25.69
N SER A 193 17.02 2.88 -24.60
CA SER A 193 17.80 3.94 -23.95
C SER A 193 18.52 3.50 -22.68
N ASN A 194 18.21 2.31 -22.16
CA ASN A 194 18.66 1.81 -20.86
C ASN A 194 18.34 2.77 -19.68
N ARG A 195 17.36 3.66 -19.88
CA ARG A 195 16.85 4.60 -18.85
C ARG A 195 15.58 4.06 -18.21
N TRP A 196 15.40 4.39 -16.94
CA TRP A 196 14.16 4.15 -16.22
C TRP A 196 13.10 5.16 -16.65
N ILE A 197 11.92 4.66 -17.02
CA ILE A 197 10.77 5.47 -17.45
C ILE A 197 9.48 4.90 -16.84
N ALA A 198 8.45 5.73 -16.69
CA ALA A 198 7.12 5.30 -16.30
C ALA A 198 6.21 5.25 -17.54
N SER A 199 6.27 4.14 -18.28
CA SER A 199 5.58 4.02 -19.57
C SER A 199 4.27 3.21 -19.51
N GLU A 200 4.03 2.52 -18.41
CA GLU A 200 2.85 1.65 -18.23
C GLU A 200 1.84 2.29 -17.28
N ARG A 201 0.58 1.82 -17.33
CA ARG A 201 -0.47 2.25 -16.40
C ARG A 201 -0.03 2.07 -14.94
N PRO A 202 -0.55 2.87 -14.01
CA PRO A 202 -0.41 2.55 -12.60
C PRO A 202 -1.18 1.27 -12.27
N LEU A 203 -0.59 0.43 -11.42
CA LEU A 203 -1.28 -0.68 -10.75
C LEU A 203 -1.22 -0.43 -9.25
N THR A 204 -2.33 0.04 -8.68
CA THR A 204 -2.38 0.46 -7.27
C THR A 204 -2.86 -0.67 -6.36
N TYR A 205 -2.52 -0.54 -5.07
CA TYR A 205 -3.02 -1.40 -4.01
C TYR A 205 -4.56 -1.42 -3.99
N ASN A 206 -5.18 -0.24 -4.05
CA ASN A 206 -6.63 -0.06 -4.03
C ASN A 206 -7.34 -0.79 -5.20
N MET A 207 -6.73 -0.79 -6.40
CA MET A 207 -7.26 -1.53 -7.55
C MET A 207 -7.28 -3.04 -7.31
N ASN A 208 -6.27 -3.59 -6.62
CA ASN A 208 -6.23 -5.00 -6.25
C ASN A 208 -7.31 -5.29 -5.21
N GLU A 209 -7.35 -4.53 -4.12
CA GLU A 209 -8.31 -4.71 -3.03
C GLU A 209 -9.74 -4.69 -3.55
N LEU A 210 -10.13 -3.65 -4.27
CA LEU A 210 -11.48 -3.55 -4.84
C LEU A 210 -11.80 -4.75 -5.73
N LYS A 211 -10.81 -5.31 -6.43
CA LYS A 211 -11.05 -6.47 -7.29
C LYS A 211 -11.18 -7.79 -6.50
N THR A 212 -10.52 -7.92 -5.36
CA THR A 212 -10.49 -9.17 -4.58
C THR A 212 -11.51 -9.21 -3.46
N VAL A 213 -11.83 -8.07 -2.85
CA VAL A 213 -12.71 -7.97 -1.69
C VAL A 213 -14.04 -7.26 -1.98
N VAL A 214 -14.41 -7.08 -3.24
CA VAL A 214 -15.75 -6.60 -3.63
C VAL A 214 -16.33 -7.49 -4.72
N SER A 215 -17.46 -8.13 -4.41
CA SER A 215 -18.15 -9.03 -5.33
C SER A 215 -18.47 -8.32 -6.65
N ASN A 216 -18.06 -8.95 -7.75
CA ASN A 216 -18.31 -8.49 -9.12
C ASN A 216 -17.75 -7.09 -9.44
N TYR A 217 -16.66 -6.66 -8.79
CA TYR A 217 -16.05 -5.37 -9.12
C TYR A 217 -15.60 -5.27 -10.59
N PRO A 218 -16.03 -4.22 -11.33
CA PRO A 218 -15.69 -4.05 -12.74
C PRO A 218 -14.27 -3.48 -12.91
N ILE A 219 -13.50 -4.08 -13.83
CA ILE A 219 -12.12 -3.63 -14.13
C ILE A 219 -12.02 -2.86 -15.46
N SER A 220 -13.10 -2.77 -16.23
CA SER A 220 -13.10 -2.12 -17.55
C SER A 220 -12.85 -0.61 -17.48
N GLY A 221 -13.09 0.01 -16.32
CA GLY A 221 -12.82 1.44 -16.08
C GLY A 221 -11.40 1.73 -15.62
N TYR A 222 -10.56 0.71 -15.40
CA TYR A 222 -9.19 0.92 -14.95
C TYR A 222 -8.32 1.58 -16.02
N PRO A 223 -7.32 2.39 -15.62
CA PRO A 223 -6.42 3.02 -16.57
C PRO A 223 -5.72 1.98 -17.44
N THR A 224 -5.50 2.29 -18.71
CA THR A 224 -4.76 1.42 -19.65
C THR A 224 -3.44 2.04 -20.11
N ALA A 225 -3.16 3.27 -19.69
CA ALA A 225 -1.99 4.06 -20.01
C ALA A 225 -1.52 4.85 -18.77
N PRO A 226 -0.26 5.33 -18.74
CA PRO A 226 0.20 6.27 -17.72
C PRO A 226 -0.54 7.61 -17.82
N PHE A 227 -0.53 8.39 -16.73
CA PHE A 227 -1.07 9.75 -16.71
C PHE A 227 0.06 10.79 -16.80
N THR A 228 -0.22 11.90 -17.47
CA THR A 228 0.65 13.10 -17.49
C THR A 228 0.10 14.25 -16.66
N SER A 229 -1.09 14.07 -16.06
CA SER A 229 -1.79 15.09 -15.26
C SER A 229 -2.17 14.52 -13.90
N VAL A 230 -1.78 15.21 -12.82
CA VAL A 230 -2.21 14.89 -11.45
C VAL A 230 -3.72 14.98 -11.33
N LYS A 231 -4.34 16.02 -11.89
CA LYS A 231 -5.80 16.21 -11.86
C LYS A 231 -6.54 15.06 -12.54
N ALA A 232 -6.08 14.61 -13.71
CA ALA A 232 -6.67 13.47 -14.40
C ALA A 232 -6.55 12.18 -13.57
N PHE A 233 -5.40 11.96 -12.94
CA PHE A 233 -5.19 10.82 -12.06
C PHE A 233 -6.08 10.87 -10.82
N LEU A 234 -6.13 12.01 -10.09
CA LEU A 234 -6.99 12.19 -8.91
C LEU A 234 -8.48 12.03 -9.25
N HIS A 235 -8.91 12.51 -10.42
CA HIS A 235 -10.29 12.25 -10.88
C HIS A 235 -10.53 10.77 -11.15
N SER A 236 -9.56 10.02 -11.69
CA SER A 236 -9.71 8.58 -11.88
C SER A 236 -9.88 7.84 -10.55
N LEU A 237 -9.15 8.24 -9.50
CA LEU A 237 -9.32 7.69 -8.14
C LEU A 237 -10.70 8.05 -7.56
N ALA A 238 -11.15 9.30 -7.73
CA ALA A 238 -12.48 9.70 -7.29
C ALA A 238 -13.61 8.92 -8.00
N GLU A 239 -13.48 8.65 -9.30
CA GLU A 239 -14.42 7.78 -10.02
C GLU A 239 -14.37 6.34 -9.49
N GLU A 240 -13.19 5.82 -9.16
CA GLU A 240 -13.03 4.51 -8.54
C GLU A 240 -13.80 4.42 -7.20
N HIS A 241 -13.75 5.46 -6.36
CA HIS A 241 -14.54 5.52 -5.14
C HIS A 241 -16.05 5.55 -5.40
N LEU A 242 -16.51 6.24 -6.46
CA LEU A 242 -17.93 6.27 -6.82
C LEU A 242 -18.41 4.92 -7.40
N VAL A 243 -17.55 4.22 -8.15
CA VAL A 243 -17.81 2.85 -8.60
C VAL A 243 -17.90 1.90 -7.41
N HIS A 244 -16.96 1.97 -6.47
CA HIS A 244 -17.01 1.20 -5.23
C HIS A 244 -18.31 1.43 -4.46
N LEU A 245 -18.73 2.69 -4.31
CA LEU A 245 -19.98 3.06 -3.65
C LEU A 245 -21.22 2.38 -4.27
N ARG A 246 -21.25 2.25 -5.60
CA ARG A 246 -22.35 1.62 -6.32
C ARG A 246 -22.27 0.10 -6.30
N THR A 247 -21.07 -0.46 -6.36
CA THR A 247 -20.85 -1.90 -6.56
C THR A 247 -20.96 -2.71 -5.28
N GLN A 248 -20.29 -2.30 -4.20
CA GLN A 248 -20.27 -3.11 -2.98
C GLN A 248 -21.65 -3.09 -2.30
N ARG A 249 -22.24 -4.27 -2.14
CA ARG A 249 -23.65 -4.43 -1.75
C ARG A 249 -23.91 -4.10 -0.29
N ASN A 250 -22.98 -4.47 0.59
CA ASN A 250 -23.04 -4.26 2.03
C ASN A 250 -22.25 -3.04 2.50
N LEU A 251 -21.89 -2.12 1.59
CA LEU A 251 -21.03 -0.99 1.94
C LEU A 251 -21.67 -0.04 2.96
N ALA A 252 -23.00 0.06 2.95
CA ALA A 252 -23.76 0.91 3.85
C ALA A 252 -24.71 0.07 4.70
N ASN A 253 -24.77 0.36 6.00
CA ASN A 253 -25.57 -0.39 6.97
C ASN A 253 -27.05 0.03 6.97
N ASP A 254 -27.31 1.29 6.64
CA ASP A 254 -28.66 1.86 6.60
C ASP A 254 -28.74 3.05 5.62
N ARG A 255 -29.92 3.68 5.56
CA ARG A 255 -30.17 4.82 4.68
C ARG A 255 -29.33 6.05 5.05
N GLU A 256 -29.09 6.31 6.33
CA GLU A 256 -28.31 7.48 6.77
C GLU A 256 -26.81 7.28 6.51
N ASP A 257 -26.28 6.08 6.73
CA ASP A 257 -24.92 5.71 6.33
C ASP A 257 -24.74 5.83 4.81
N SER A 258 -25.72 5.37 4.02
CA SER A 258 -25.72 5.52 2.56
C SER A 258 -25.64 7.00 2.12
N LYS A 259 -26.41 7.89 2.77
CA LYS A 259 -26.35 9.33 2.52
C LYS A 259 -25.00 9.93 2.89
N LYS A 260 -24.46 9.56 4.06
CA LYS A 260 -23.15 10.04 4.52
C LYS A 260 -22.03 9.67 3.56
N ARG A 261 -22.01 8.42 3.07
CA ARG A 261 -21.04 7.95 2.07
C ARG A 261 -21.21 8.62 0.72
N PHE A 262 -22.46 8.85 0.29
CA PHE A 262 -22.73 9.64 -0.92
C PHE A 262 -22.11 11.03 -0.81
N ILE A 263 -22.41 11.76 0.27
CA ILE A 263 -21.90 13.12 0.49
C ILE A 263 -20.38 13.11 0.52
N ALA A 264 -19.77 12.26 1.35
CA ALA A 264 -18.32 12.20 1.53
C ALA A 264 -17.59 12.02 0.18
N ARG A 265 -17.97 11.03 -0.62
CA ARG A 265 -17.26 10.71 -1.88
C ARG A 265 -17.47 11.77 -2.96
N HIS A 266 -18.66 12.35 -3.06
CA HIS A 266 -18.92 13.44 -4.01
C HIS A 266 -18.16 14.72 -3.63
N ARG A 267 -18.12 15.05 -2.33
CA ARG A 267 -17.37 16.22 -1.84
C ARG A 267 -15.87 16.00 -1.95
N PHE A 268 -15.37 14.80 -1.71
CA PHE A 268 -13.96 14.47 -1.95
C PHE A 268 -13.54 14.74 -3.41
N LYS A 269 -14.40 14.37 -4.37
CA LYS A 269 -14.16 14.66 -5.79
C LYS A 269 -14.09 16.17 -6.07
N GLU A 270 -14.90 16.99 -5.42
CA GLU A 270 -14.87 18.46 -5.55
C GLU A 270 -13.59 19.06 -4.96
N LEU A 271 -13.06 18.47 -3.88
CA LEU A 271 -11.83 18.90 -3.22
C LEU A 271 -10.57 18.77 -4.09
N ILE A 272 -10.60 17.98 -5.18
CA ILE A 272 -9.48 17.87 -6.13
C ILE A 272 -9.03 19.24 -6.64
N SER A 273 -9.98 20.13 -6.94
CA SER A 273 -9.69 21.48 -7.45
C SER A 273 -8.90 22.35 -6.46
N ARG A 274 -9.01 22.06 -5.17
CA ARG A 274 -8.35 22.77 -4.08
C ARG A 274 -6.99 22.17 -3.72
N HIS A 275 -6.87 20.84 -3.81
CA HIS A 275 -5.70 20.10 -3.31
C HIS A 275 -4.72 19.66 -4.40
N CYS A 276 -5.09 19.74 -5.69
CA CYS A 276 -4.16 19.58 -6.80
C CYS A 276 -3.37 20.87 -7.00
N LEU A 277 -2.11 20.89 -6.54
CA LEU A 277 -1.25 22.08 -6.57
C LEU A 277 -0.44 22.21 -7.87
N ASP A 278 0.11 21.09 -8.33
CA ASP A 278 0.88 21.02 -9.57
C ASP A 278 0.33 19.88 -10.42
N ASP A 279 -0.15 20.22 -11.62
CA ASP A 279 -0.78 19.26 -12.50
C ASP A 279 0.24 18.48 -13.34
N ASN A 280 1.39 19.08 -13.65
CA ASN A 280 2.30 18.58 -14.70
C ASN A 280 3.55 17.88 -14.16
N GLY A 281 3.60 17.63 -12.85
CA GLY A 281 4.72 16.98 -12.18
C GLY A 281 5.76 17.96 -11.63
N PRO A 282 6.97 17.50 -11.26
CA PRO A 282 7.47 16.14 -11.47
C PRO A 282 6.66 15.09 -10.71
N PHE A 283 6.78 13.83 -11.12
CA PHE A 283 6.18 12.69 -10.42
C PHE A 283 7.25 11.93 -9.65
N LYS A 284 6.87 11.32 -8.52
CA LYS A 284 7.81 10.69 -7.58
C LYS A 284 7.49 9.22 -7.39
N PRO A 285 8.48 8.35 -7.18
CA PRO A 285 8.23 7.01 -6.66
C PRO A 285 7.45 7.08 -5.35
N TYR A 286 6.37 6.32 -5.26
CA TYR A 286 5.53 6.26 -4.07
C TYR A 286 4.99 4.85 -3.87
N CYS A 287 5.19 4.33 -2.67
CA CYS A 287 4.77 3.02 -2.22
C CYS A 287 3.86 3.20 -0.99
N ASP A 288 2.62 2.76 -1.12
CA ASP A 288 1.63 2.74 -0.02
C ASP A 288 2.15 1.98 1.21
N ASP A 289 2.88 0.90 0.96
CA ASP A 289 3.34 -0.08 1.94
C ASP A 289 4.77 0.17 2.44
N LEU A 290 5.34 1.36 2.19
CA LEU A 290 6.62 1.77 2.76
C LEU A 290 6.47 2.14 4.24
N GLN A 291 6.30 1.13 5.10
CA GLN A 291 6.01 1.25 6.53
C GLN A 291 6.81 0.23 7.37
N PRO A 292 6.94 0.43 8.70
CA PRO A 292 7.78 -0.40 9.58
C PRO A 292 7.44 -1.89 9.64
N THR A 293 6.20 -2.29 9.31
CA THR A 293 5.81 -3.70 9.23
C THR A 293 6.57 -4.42 8.10
N ASN A 294 6.90 -3.70 7.03
CA ASN A 294 7.61 -4.19 5.84
C ASN A 294 9.11 -3.86 5.89
N MET A 295 9.68 -3.67 7.09
CA MET A 295 11.10 -3.38 7.28
C MET A 295 11.69 -4.33 8.32
N LEU A 296 12.83 -4.91 8.01
CA LEU A 296 13.60 -5.72 8.95
C LEU A 296 14.70 -4.88 9.56
N ALA A 297 14.90 -5.02 10.86
CA ALA A 297 15.97 -4.37 11.59
C ALA A 297 16.71 -5.36 12.50
N HIS A 298 17.97 -5.03 12.78
CA HIS A 298 18.76 -5.72 13.77
C HIS A 298 18.23 -5.39 15.18
N PRO A 299 17.91 -6.38 16.03
CA PRO A 299 17.23 -6.14 17.31
C PRO A 299 17.99 -5.22 18.25
N ASP A 300 19.32 -5.39 18.34
CA ASP A 300 20.11 -4.61 19.30
C ASP A 300 20.49 -3.20 18.80
N THR A 301 20.77 -3.06 17.50
CA THR A 301 21.29 -1.82 16.92
C THR A 301 20.21 -0.97 16.26
N LEU A 302 19.02 -1.52 16.03
CA LEU A 302 17.92 -0.89 15.29
C LEU A 302 18.27 -0.48 13.85
N ARG A 303 19.41 -0.96 13.33
CA ARG A 303 19.78 -0.72 11.94
C ARG A 303 18.82 -1.48 11.04
N ILE A 304 18.20 -0.78 10.11
CA ILE A 304 17.33 -1.39 9.09
C ILE A 304 18.22 -2.16 8.11
N THR A 305 17.97 -3.45 7.98
CA THR A 305 18.74 -4.40 7.16
C THR A 305 18.04 -4.78 5.87
N ALA A 306 16.71 -4.60 5.79
CA ALA A 306 15.95 -4.71 4.55
C ALA A 306 14.65 -3.91 4.61
N VAL A 307 14.28 -3.32 3.48
CA VAL A 307 12.95 -2.81 3.17
C VAL A 307 12.33 -3.76 2.15
N LEU A 308 11.11 -4.21 2.43
CA LEU A 308 10.39 -5.26 1.71
C LEU A 308 9.13 -4.70 1.05
N ASP A 309 8.43 -5.57 0.32
CA ASP A 309 7.08 -5.36 -0.21
C ASP A 309 6.91 -4.06 -1.02
N PHE A 310 7.65 -3.97 -2.14
CA PHE A 310 7.49 -2.91 -3.13
C PHE A 310 6.43 -3.22 -4.20
N GLU A 311 5.54 -4.18 -3.91
CA GLU A 311 4.35 -4.43 -4.73
C GLU A 311 3.47 -3.18 -4.82
N PHE A 312 2.76 -3.02 -5.93
CA PHE A 312 1.90 -1.85 -6.20
C PHE A 312 2.60 -0.48 -6.13
N THR A 313 3.94 -0.44 -6.15
CA THR A 313 4.70 0.80 -6.19
C THR A 313 4.70 1.40 -7.59
N ASN A 314 4.43 2.69 -7.69
CA ASN A 314 4.38 3.41 -8.96
C ASN A 314 5.05 4.77 -8.83
N THR A 315 5.21 5.45 -9.95
CA THR A 315 5.37 6.92 -9.95
C THR A 315 4.00 7.55 -9.74
N MET A 316 3.91 8.52 -8.85
CA MET A 316 2.68 9.14 -8.38
C MET A 316 2.81 10.67 -8.31
N PRO A 317 1.70 11.42 -8.13
CA PRO A 317 1.76 12.85 -7.83
C PRO A 317 2.77 13.13 -6.71
N ALA A 318 3.64 14.12 -6.91
CA ALA A 318 4.68 14.43 -5.94
C ALA A 318 4.13 14.83 -4.56
N GLN A 319 2.90 15.36 -4.52
CA GLN A 319 2.23 15.72 -3.26
C GLN A 319 2.14 14.54 -2.28
N PHE A 320 1.94 13.31 -2.76
CA PHE A 320 1.92 12.13 -1.88
C PHE A 320 3.27 11.87 -1.22
N ALA A 321 4.37 12.08 -1.94
CA ALA A 321 5.72 11.94 -1.39
C ALA A 321 6.12 13.11 -0.47
N TYR A 322 5.33 14.18 -0.44
CA TYR A 322 5.54 15.37 0.37
C TYR A 322 4.73 15.39 1.65
N ASP A 323 4.03 14.30 1.95
CA ASP A 323 3.28 14.13 3.18
C ASP A 323 4.16 13.58 4.30
N PRO A 324 3.94 13.99 5.57
CA PRO A 324 4.57 13.30 6.69
C PRO A 324 4.14 11.81 6.71
N PRO A 325 4.99 10.89 7.21
CA PRO A 325 4.65 9.47 7.18
C PRO A 325 3.39 9.17 8.00
N TRP A 326 2.39 8.56 7.39
CA TRP A 326 1.12 8.27 8.06
C TRP A 326 1.26 7.20 9.17
N TRP A 327 2.28 6.33 9.06
CA TRP A 327 2.52 5.17 9.92
C TRP A 327 3.35 5.47 11.18
N LEU A 328 3.58 6.73 11.56
CA LEU A 328 4.43 7.06 12.72
C LEU A 328 3.93 6.46 14.04
N LEU A 329 2.64 6.14 14.14
CA LEU A 329 2.05 5.43 15.28
C LEU A 329 1.90 3.91 15.07
N LEU A 330 2.45 3.37 13.98
CA LEU A 330 2.31 2.00 13.46
C LEU A 330 0.88 1.62 13.03
N LEU A 331 -0.14 2.16 13.69
CA LEU A 331 -1.55 2.06 13.32
C LEU A 331 -1.94 3.24 12.40
N GLY A 332 -2.60 2.94 11.29
CA GLY A 332 -3.00 3.91 10.27
C GLY A 332 -4.05 4.92 10.75
N PRO A 333 -4.09 6.16 10.20
CA PRO A 333 -5.07 7.16 10.57
C PRO A 333 -6.52 6.69 10.48
N ASP A 334 -6.88 5.87 9.49
CA ASP A 334 -8.21 5.29 9.32
C ASP A 334 -8.66 4.50 10.56
N MET A 335 -7.86 3.55 11.02
CA MET A 335 -8.15 2.78 12.24
C MET A 335 -8.25 3.67 13.49
N TRP A 336 -7.42 4.71 13.60
CA TRP A 336 -7.57 5.70 14.68
C TRP A 336 -8.89 6.46 14.61
N LEU A 337 -9.32 6.86 13.42
CA LEU A 337 -10.57 7.58 13.21
C LEU A 337 -11.80 6.69 13.42
N GLU A 338 -11.68 5.38 13.17
CA GLU A 338 -12.78 4.44 13.32
C GLU A 338 -12.91 3.88 14.75
N ASN A 339 -11.80 3.48 15.37
CA ASN A 339 -11.81 2.77 16.66
C ASN A 339 -11.52 3.68 17.86
N HIS A 340 -10.96 4.86 17.61
CA HIS A 340 -10.56 5.82 18.64
C HIS A 340 -11.18 7.19 18.36
N SER A 341 -10.39 8.27 18.46
CA SER A 341 -10.83 9.62 18.12
C SER A 341 -9.75 10.38 17.36
N MET A 342 -10.17 11.38 16.57
CA MET A 342 -9.25 12.35 15.96
C MET A 342 -8.39 13.05 17.02
N GLU A 343 -8.95 13.36 18.19
CA GLU A 343 -8.21 14.01 19.28
C GLU A 343 -7.07 13.12 19.79
N ASP A 344 -7.34 11.85 20.06
CA ASP A 344 -6.34 10.88 20.52
C ASP A 344 -5.24 10.67 19.48
N PHE A 345 -5.62 10.57 18.21
CA PHE A 345 -4.66 10.50 17.11
C PHE A 345 -3.74 11.72 17.11
N MET A 346 -4.30 12.93 17.17
CA MET A 346 -3.53 14.18 17.09
C MET A 346 -2.57 14.32 18.27
N ILE A 347 -3.01 14.00 19.50
CA ILE A 347 -2.19 14.07 20.72
C ILE A 347 -0.96 13.16 20.60
N ARG A 348 -1.11 11.97 19.99
CA ARG A 348 -0.02 10.99 19.85
C ARG A 348 0.83 11.23 18.61
N TYR A 349 0.20 11.55 17.48
CA TYR A 349 0.85 11.64 16.17
C TYR A 349 1.70 12.91 16.05
N VAL A 350 1.18 14.08 16.43
CA VAL A 350 1.87 15.36 16.21
C VAL A 350 3.25 15.41 16.87
N PRO A 351 3.45 14.97 18.13
CA PRO A 351 4.79 14.91 18.71
C PRO A 351 5.77 14.01 17.93
N ARG A 352 5.30 12.86 17.44
CA ARG A 352 6.11 11.92 16.64
C ARG A 352 6.40 12.46 15.24
N MET A 353 5.45 13.17 14.64
CA MET A 353 5.64 13.90 13.39
C MET A 353 6.72 14.97 13.53
N GLU A 354 6.66 15.81 14.57
CA GLU A 354 7.70 16.82 14.80
C GLU A 354 9.07 16.20 15.09
N GLN A 355 9.11 15.05 15.78
CA GLN A 355 10.34 14.28 15.98
C GLN A 355 10.92 13.77 14.66
N PHE A 356 10.10 13.15 13.81
CA PHE A 356 10.51 12.71 12.48
C PHE A 356 11.00 13.88 11.61
N LEU A 357 10.31 15.02 11.63
CA LEU A 357 10.70 16.20 10.86
C LEU A 357 12.05 16.76 11.30
N ARG A 358 12.37 16.75 12.60
CA ARG A 358 13.72 17.10 13.09
C ARG A 358 14.78 16.12 12.60
N ALA A 359 14.49 14.82 12.55
CA ALA A 359 15.39 13.83 11.99
C ALA A 359 15.63 14.07 10.49
N LEU A 360 14.58 14.37 9.74
CA LEU A 360 14.65 14.72 8.32
C LEU A 360 15.47 15.99 8.07
N GLU A 361 15.30 17.04 8.88
CA GLU A 361 16.12 18.26 8.80
C GLU A 361 17.62 17.97 9.01
N ARG A 362 17.96 17.06 9.94
CA ARG A 362 19.36 16.62 10.13
C ARG A 362 19.89 15.87 8.92
N VAL A 363 19.08 15.04 8.27
CA VAL A 363 19.44 14.36 7.01
C VAL A 363 19.62 15.36 5.87
N GLU A 364 18.70 16.30 5.71
CA GLU A 364 18.76 17.36 4.69
C GLU A 364 19.99 18.24 4.86
N ALA A 365 20.32 18.64 6.09
CA ALA A 365 21.51 19.45 6.39
C ALA A 365 22.83 18.73 6.08
N ARG A 366 22.87 17.38 6.21
CA ARG A 366 24.04 16.57 5.86
C ARG A 366 24.23 16.38 4.35
N THR A 367 23.14 16.44 3.58
CA THR A 367 23.13 16.02 2.17
C THR A 367 22.94 17.18 1.17
N ASN A 368 22.39 18.31 1.59
CA ASN A 368 22.23 19.48 0.74
C ASN A 368 23.51 20.32 0.72
N SER A 369 23.93 20.75 -0.48
CA SER A 369 24.96 21.77 -0.66
C SER A 369 24.45 23.16 -0.25
N GLU A 370 25.34 24.07 0.15
CA GLU A 370 25.04 25.49 0.33
C GLU A 370 24.35 26.05 -0.93
N GLY A 371 23.03 26.31 -0.88
CA GLY A 371 22.26 26.85 -2.00
C GLY A 371 20.90 26.21 -2.30
N SER A 372 20.51 25.10 -1.64
CA SER A 372 19.15 24.57 -1.80
C SER A 372 18.10 25.57 -1.30
N GLU A 373 17.09 25.86 -2.13
CA GLU A 373 16.00 26.76 -1.74
C GLU A 373 15.24 26.17 -0.55
N ARG A 374 15.02 26.99 0.49
CA ARG A 374 14.34 26.53 1.72
C ARG A 374 12.96 25.92 1.45
N ASN A 375 12.26 26.39 0.42
CA ASN A 375 10.94 25.89 0.03
C ASN A 375 11.00 24.57 -0.78
N SER A 376 12.18 24.12 -1.20
CA SER A 376 12.35 22.81 -1.83
C SER A 376 12.64 21.69 -0.85
N LEU A 377 12.87 22.00 0.44
CA LEU A 377 13.12 21.00 1.48
C LEU A 377 11.87 20.14 1.72
N LEU A 378 12.06 18.83 1.82
CA LEU A 378 11.01 17.86 2.08
C LEU A 378 10.38 18.09 3.46
N SER A 379 11.20 18.41 4.48
CA SER A 379 10.70 18.75 5.82
C SER A 379 9.74 19.94 5.83
N VAL A 380 10.03 20.97 5.01
CA VAL A 380 9.16 22.14 4.84
C VAL A 380 7.87 21.76 4.11
N ARG A 381 7.96 20.94 3.06
CA ARG A 381 6.79 20.47 2.31
C ARG A 381 5.86 19.58 3.13
N MET A 382 6.42 18.72 3.99
CA MET A 382 5.65 17.89 4.94
C MET A 382 4.90 18.74 5.97
N ARG A 383 5.55 19.76 6.54
CA ARG A 383 4.86 20.69 7.45
C ARG A 383 3.76 21.47 6.74
N ASP A 384 4.00 21.93 5.52
CA ASP A 384 2.99 22.62 4.72
C ASP A 384 1.79 21.71 4.40
N SER A 385 2.05 20.45 4.01
CA SER A 385 1.01 19.45 3.78
C SER A 385 0.11 19.28 5.01
N TRP A 386 0.73 19.13 6.18
CA TRP A 386 0.02 19.00 7.44
C TRP A 386 -0.80 20.24 7.78
N ALA A 387 -0.17 21.43 7.75
CA ALA A 387 -0.81 22.70 8.11
C ALA A 387 -1.99 23.06 7.19
N THR A 388 -1.91 22.68 5.91
CA THR A 388 -2.96 22.94 4.92
C THR A 388 -4.03 21.84 4.86
N ARG A 389 -3.92 20.80 5.70
CA ARG A 389 -4.72 19.56 5.68
C ARG A 389 -4.64 18.77 4.36
N ARG A 390 -3.63 19.02 3.52
CA ARG A 390 -3.41 18.29 2.27
C ARG A 390 -3.09 16.82 2.55
N PHE A 391 -2.34 16.53 3.61
CA PHE A 391 -2.11 15.18 4.13
C PHE A 391 -3.39 14.33 4.16
N TRP A 392 -4.48 14.88 4.71
CA TRP A 392 -5.74 14.14 4.85
C TRP A 392 -6.43 13.88 3.50
N PHE A 393 -6.35 14.84 2.58
CA PHE A 393 -6.86 14.64 1.22
C PHE A 393 -6.04 13.57 0.49
N ASP A 394 -4.71 13.68 0.53
CA ASP A 394 -3.78 12.76 -0.14
C ASP A 394 -3.83 11.35 0.46
N TYR A 395 -4.05 11.23 1.77
CA TYR A 395 -4.30 9.96 2.44
C TYR A 395 -5.62 9.32 1.99
N GLY A 396 -6.73 10.07 2.07
CA GLY A 396 -8.06 9.55 1.80
C GLY A 396 -8.31 9.19 0.34
N ILE A 397 -7.82 10.01 -0.62
CA ILE A 397 -8.08 9.81 -2.07
C ILE A 397 -7.46 8.52 -2.63
N ARG A 398 -6.57 7.86 -1.88
CA ARG A 398 -5.91 6.62 -2.33
C ARG A 398 -6.56 5.36 -1.75
N LYS A 399 -7.54 5.51 -0.85
CA LYS A 399 -8.07 4.45 0.01
C LYS A 399 -9.60 4.39 -0.05
N SER A 400 -10.15 3.53 -0.90
CA SER A 400 -11.61 3.40 -1.09
C SER A 400 -12.38 2.97 0.16
N PHE A 401 -11.75 2.23 1.06
CA PHE A 401 -12.39 1.73 2.28
C PHE A 401 -12.38 2.76 3.42
N ASP A 402 -11.44 3.71 3.37
CA ASP A 402 -11.16 4.64 4.47
C ASP A 402 -11.62 6.07 4.18
N ILE A 403 -11.86 6.39 2.90
CA ILE A 403 -12.15 7.75 2.40
C ILE A 403 -13.29 8.44 3.15
N ASP A 404 -14.33 7.69 3.51
CA ASP A 404 -15.52 8.22 4.18
C ASP A 404 -15.18 8.70 5.60
N ALA A 405 -14.44 7.90 6.38
CA ALA A 405 -14.01 8.25 7.73
C ALA A 405 -13.06 9.46 7.73
N VAL A 406 -12.09 9.47 6.81
CA VAL A 406 -11.15 10.58 6.62
C VAL A 406 -11.89 11.87 6.27
N TYR A 407 -12.89 11.80 5.37
CA TYR A 407 -13.67 12.96 5.00
C TYR A 407 -14.38 13.57 6.21
N TRP A 408 -15.18 12.78 6.92
CA TRP A 408 -16.00 13.27 8.03
C TRP A 408 -15.16 13.78 9.20
N ALA A 409 -14.02 13.15 9.47
CA ALA A 409 -13.17 13.54 10.58
C ALA A 409 -12.26 14.74 10.29
N ALA A 410 -11.72 14.85 9.06
CA ALA A 410 -10.62 15.79 8.78
C ALA A 410 -10.96 16.89 7.77
N LEU A 411 -11.87 16.64 6.82
CA LEU A 411 -12.08 17.49 5.65
C LEU A 411 -13.45 18.15 5.57
N HIS A 412 -14.46 17.55 6.22
CA HIS A 412 -15.83 18.06 6.30
C HIS A 412 -15.89 19.51 6.83
N LYS A 413 -16.79 20.30 6.24
CA LYS A 413 -17.17 21.64 6.67
C LYS A 413 -18.68 21.77 6.79
N ASP A 414 -19.11 22.61 7.73
CA ASP A 414 -20.52 22.95 7.88
C ASP A 414 -21.13 23.43 6.56
N GLY A 415 -22.24 22.81 6.15
CA GLY A 415 -22.93 23.09 4.90
C GLY A 415 -22.58 22.16 3.74
N ASP A 416 -21.61 21.25 3.88
CA ASP A 416 -21.29 20.26 2.83
C ASP A 416 -22.46 19.29 2.56
N ASP A 417 -23.34 19.09 3.56
CA ASP A 417 -24.58 18.33 3.50
C ASP A 417 -25.73 19.04 2.76
N VAL A 418 -25.56 20.32 2.44
CA VAL A 418 -26.52 21.09 1.63
C VAL A 418 -26.34 20.75 0.15
N LEU A 419 -27.13 19.77 -0.31
CA LEU A 419 -27.16 19.31 -1.69
C LEU A 419 -28.14 20.12 -2.55
N ASN A 420 -27.74 20.42 -3.79
CA ASN A 420 -28.66 20.90 -4.82
C ASN A 420 -29.67 19.82 -5.20
N ASP A 421 -30.77 20.21 -5.86
CA ASP A 421 -31.89 19.29 -6.16
C ASP A 421 -31.45 18.05 -6.95
N LYS A 422 -30.55 18.23 -7.92
CA LYS A 422 -30.01 17.12 -8.71
C LYS A 422 -29.23 16.12 -7.86
N MET A 423 -28.31 16.61 -7.02
CA MET A 423 -27.54 15.74 -6.12
C MET A 423 -28.42 15.05 -5.08
N ARG A 424 -29.48 15.73 -4.61
CA ARG A 424 -30.46 15.15 -3.68
C ARG A 424 -31.22 14.00 -4.34
N GLU A 425 -31.67 14.18 -5.58
CA GLU A 425 -32.34 13.12 -6.34
C GLU A 425 -31.41 11.93 -6.61
N GLU A 426 -30.15 12.20 -7.01
CA GLU A 426 -29.13 11.15 -7.21
C GLU A 426 -28.82 10.40 -5.91
N MET A 427 -28.76 11.11 -4.78
CA MET A 427 -28.54 10.52 -3.47
C MET A 427 -29.68 9.59 -3.08
N GLU A 428 -30.94 10.02 -3.17
CA GLU A 428 -32.06 9.15 -2.79
C GLU A 428 -32.16 7.90 -3.67
N LYS A 429 -31.89 8.02 -4.99
CA LYS A 429 -31.79 6.85 -5.88
C LYS A 429 -30.69 5.88 -5.47
N LEU A 430 -29.52 6.39 -5.08
CA LEU A 430 -28.44 5.54 -4.57
C LEU A 430 -28.83 4.88 -3.25
N VAL A 431 -29.47 5.61 -2.34
CA VAL A 431 -29.90 5.09 -1.04
C VAL A 431 -30.87 3.93 -1.23
N ASP A 432 -31.87 4.06 -2.11
CA ASP A 432 -32.79 2.96 -2.45
C ASP A 432 -32.03 1.75 -3.00
N LEU A 433 -31.11 1.97 -3.95
CA LEU A 433 -30.26 0.91 -4.49
C LEU A 433 -29.45 0.19 -3.41
N LYS A 434 -28.84 0.93 -2.47
CA LYS A 434 -28.04 0.34 -1.39
C LYS A 434 -28.89 -0.51 -0.46
N MET A 435 -30.10 -0.07 -0.11
CA MET A 435 -30.99 -0.84 0.76
C MET A 435 -31.48 -2.13 0.10
N ASP A 436 -31.77 -2.10 -1.21
CA ASP A 436 -32.12 -3.30 -1.97
C ASP A 436 -30.94 -4.27 -2.06
N GLN A 437 -29.73 -3.75 -2.31
CA GLN A 437 -28.52 -4.55 -2.38
C GLN A 437 -28.15 -5.19 -1.04
N LEU A 438 -28.24 -4.45 0.07
CA LEU A 438 -27.98 -4.95 1.42
C LEU A 438 -28.97 -6.05 1.78
N LYS A 439 -30.27 -5.85 1.54
CA LYS A 439 -31.30 -6.88 1.77
C LYS A 439 -31.01 -8.16 1.00
N ALA A 440 -30.62 -8.05 -0.27
CA ALA A 440 -30.24 -9.20 -1.07
C ALA A 440 -28.96 -9.87 -0.55
N TYR A 441 -27.98 -9.06 -0.11
CA TYR A 441 -26.71 -9.53 0.46
C TYR A 441 -26.92 -10.34 1.74
N ASP A 442 -27.74 -9.85 2.66
CA ASP A 442 -28.05 -10.54 3.90
C ASP A 442 -28.78 -11.87 3.66
N ALA A 443 -29.68 -11.90 2.67
CA ALA A 443 -30.37 -13.13 2.29
C ALA A 443 -29.39 -14.19 1.77
N GLU A 444 -28.42 -13.78 0.96
CA GLU A 444 -27.37 -14.66 0.43
C GLU A 444 -26.40 -15.13 1.51
N CYS A 445 -25.94 -14.23 2.38
CA CYS A 445 -25.08 -14.58 3.52
C CYS A 445 -25.76 -15.58 4.46
N LYS A 446 -27.06 -15.37 4.74
CA LYS A 446 -27.84 -16.36 5.51
C LYS A 446 -27.80 -17.72 4.84
N VAL A 447 -28.05 -17.82 3.54
CA VAL A 447 -27.99 -19.13 2.85
C VAL A 447 -26.59 -19.74 2.91
N ARG A 448 -25.55 -18.93 2.71
CA ARG A 448 -24.16 -19.40 2.58
C ARG A 448 -23.52 -19.81 3.92
N PHE A 449 -23.86 -19.12 5.01
CA PHE A 449 -23.20 -19.27 6.31
C PHE A 449 -24.10 -19.89 7.39
N SER A 450 -25.33 -20.33 7.09
CA SER A 450 -26.20 -21.04 8.05
C SER A 450 -25.81 -22.51 8.31
N SER A 451 -24.53 -22.88 8.10
CA SER A 451 -24.04 -24.27 8.23
C SER A 451 -23.19 -24.47 9.47
#